data_AF-A0A7K1U1Y9-F1
#
_entry.id   AF-A0A7K1U1Y9-F1
#
_cell.length_a   1.000
_cell.length_b   1.000
_cell.length_c   1.000
_cell.angle_alpha   90.00
_cell.angle_beta   90.00
_cell.angle_gamma   90.00
#
_symmetry.space_group_name_H-M   'P 1'
#
loop_
_entity.id
_entity.type
_entity.pdbx_description
1 polymer ?
#
loop_
_entity_poly.entity_id
_entity_poly.type
_entity_poly.pdbx_seq_one_letter_code
_entity_poly.pdbx_strand_id
1 'polypeptide(L)'
;MPILTFYCNIDKPYPDKYFMTIEQIKLLQDIDEGEVVITESTIYLLNELLVNTEHNQHQMVARTLQRIKSPSTIPFVKRALDSNFDYLEYTCSDHEVIAKWFSWILSSINTKEAISLMEEYSKSANEGIRNEMTYRLRKVKRGNI
;
A
#
# COMPACT_ATOMS: atom_id res chain seq x y z
N MET A 1 33.73 -1.17 -17.05
CA MET A 1 32.31 -1.04 -17.42
C MET A 1 31.62 -0.31 -16.29
N PRO A 2 31.13 0.93 -16.48
CA PRO A 2 30.38 1.62 -15.45
C PRO A 2 28.95 1.07 -15.38
N ILE A 3 28.47 0.91 -14.15
CA ILE A 3 27.11 0.49 -13.81
C ILE A 3 26.18 1.65 -14.19
N LEU A 4 25.32 1.43 -15.19
CA LEU A 4 24.20 2.31 -15.51
C LEU A 4 23.23 2.29 -14.33
N THR A 5 23.32 3.29 -13.46
CA THR A 5 22.28 3.63 -12.51
C THR A 5 21.14 4.27 -13.30
N PHE A 6 20.09 3.48 -13.60
CA PHE A 6 18.83 4.01 -14.07
C PHE A 6 18.14 4.74 -12.91
N TYR A 7 18.43 6.03 -12.77
CA TYR A 7 17.61 6.93 -11.97
C TYR A 7 16.36 7.26 -12.78
N CYS A 8 15.23 6.61 -12.49
CA CYS A 8 13.94 7.10 -12.95
C CYS A 8 13.65 8.42 -12.23
N ASN A 9 13.71 9.51 -13.00
CA ASN A 9 13.36 10.91 -12.71
C ASN A 9 12.84 11.23 -11.29
N ILE A 10 13.65 11.95 -10.50
CA ILE A 10 13.31 12.51 -9.18
C ILE A 10 13.00 14.02 -9.28
N ASP A 11 12.40 14.47 -10.38
CA ASP A 11 12.19 15.91 -10.66
C ASP A 11 10.70 16.32 -10.66
N LYS A 12 9.93 15.88 -9.66
CA LYS A 12 8.64 16.51 -9.33
C LYS A 12 8.74 17.20 -7.96
N PRO A 13 8.62 18.54 -7.88
CA PRO A 13 8.55 19.22 -6.60
C PRO A 13 7.17 18.94 -5.96
N TYR A 14 7.15 18.05 -4.98
CA TYR A 14 5.97 17.82 -4.14
C TYR A 14 5.88 18.90 -3.05
N PRO A 15 4.68 19.42 -2.73
CA PRO A 15 4.52 20.60 -1.90
C PRO A 15 4.94 20.40 -0.44
N ASP A 16 5.46 21.49 0.12
CA ASP A 16 6.05 21.72 1.44
C ASP A 16 5.72 20.75 2.62
N LYS A 17 6.80 20.08 3.07
CA LYS A 17 7.14 19.66 4.46
C LYS A 17 6.03 19.06 5.34
N TYR A 18 5.90 17.74 5.26
CA TYR A 18 5.68 16.91 6.44
C TYR A 18 6.84 15.93 6.55
N PHE A 19 7.86 16.25 7.36
CA PHE A 19 8.91 15.29 7.69
C PHE A 19 8.29 14.10 8.43
N MET A 20 8.75 12.89 8.15
CA MET A 20 8.42 11.73 8.98
C MET A 20 8.69 12.03 10.45
N THR A 21 7.78 11.60 11.34
CA THR A 21 7.99 11.74 12.78
C THR A 21 9.09 10.80 13.26
N ILE A 22 9.66 11.08 14.44
CA ILE A 22 10.64 10.18 15.07
C ILE A 22 9.99 8.80 15.30
N GLU A 23 8.71 8.74 15.65
CA GLU A 23 8.02 7.45 15.82
C GLU A 23 7.88 6.69 14.49
N GLN A 24 7.60 7.39 13.39
CA GLN A 24 7.52 6.79 12.06
C GLN A 24 8.89 6.23 11.61
N ILE A 25 9.96 6.99 11.81
CA ILE A 25 11.33 6.56 11.47
C ILE A 25 11.70 5.33 12.29
N LYS A 26 11.47 5.37 13.61
CA LYS A 26 11.75 4.25 14.50
C LYS A 26 10.95 3.02 14.10
N LEU A 27 9.67 3.18 13.80
CA LEU A 27 8.82 2.08 13.39
C LEU A 27 9.31 1.43 12.09
N LEU A 28 9.77 2.21 11.09
CA LEU A 28 10.36 1.65 9.88
C LEU A 28 11.61 0.81 10.19
N GLN A 29 12.45 1.25 11.13
CA GLN A 29 13.62 0.47 11.59
C GLN A 29 13.19 -0.83 12.29
N ASP A 30 12.24 -0.75 13.23
CA ASP A 30 11.74 -1.91 13.96
C ASP A 30 11.12 -2.96 13.01
N ILE A 31 10.48 -2.53 11.90
CA ILE A 31 9.92 -3.46 10.88
C ILE A 31 11.03 -4.22 10.15
N ASP A 32 12.10 -3.53 9.77
CA ASP A 32 13.24 -4.11 9.05
C ASP A 32 13.98 -5.14 9.91
N GLU A 33 14.10 -4.84 11.21
CA GLU A 33 14.73 -5.72 12.20
C GLU A 33 13.81 -6.87 12.66
N GLY A 34 12.51 -6.80 12.38
CA GLY A 34 11.52 -7.83 12.74
C GLY A 34 11.02 -7.75 14.18
N GLU A 35 11.28 -6.65 14.89
CA GLU A 35 11.02 -6.45 16.32
C GLU A 35 9.73 -5.66 16.61
N VAL A 36 8.84 -5.54 15.62
CA VAL A 36 7.61 -4.74 15.76
C VAL A 36 6.64 -5.34 16.76
N VAL A 37 6.31 -4.55 17.77
CA VAL A 37 5.17 -4.78 18.67
C VAL A 37 3.91 -4.17 18.06
N ILE A 38 2.91 -5.01 17.83
CA ILE A 38 1.63 -4.59 17.26
C ILE A 38 0.72 -4.02 18.34
N THR A 39 0.45 -2.72 18.25
CA THR A 39 -0.50 -1.97 19.08
C THR A 39 -1.38 -1.08 18.20
N GLU A 40 -2.46 -0.52 18.73
CA GLU A 40 -3.28 0.45 18.00
C GLU A 40 -2.47 1.66 17.50
N SER A 41 -1.51 2.15 18.30
CA SER A 41 -0.61 3.23 17.87
C SER A 41 0.29 2.81 16.72
N THR A 42 0.84 1.59 16.75
CA THR A 42 1.64 1.05 15.66
C THR A 42 0.82 0.91 14.38
N ILE A 43 -0.42 0.42 14.49
CA ILE A 43 -1.34 0.29 13.35
C ILE A 43 -1.66 1.67 12.76
N TYR A 44 -1.92 2.67 13.59
CA TYR A 44 -2.12 4.05 13.16
C TYR A 44 -0.92 4.58 12.36
N LEU A 45 0.29 4.42 12.90
CA LEU A 45 1.52 4.87 12.23
C LEU A 45 1.78 4.14 10.92
N LEU A 46 1.59 2.81 10.88
CA LEU A 46 1.70 2.01 9.65
C LEU A 46 0.72 2.48 8.58
N ASN A 47 -0.50 2.80 8.97
CA ASN A 47 -1.51 3.29 8.05
C ASN A 47 -1.08 4.63 7.44
N GLU A 48 -0.59 5.58 8.25
CA GLU A 48 -0.05 6.85 7.73
C GLU A 48 1.17 6.62 6.82
N LEU A 49 2.07 5.70 7.17
CA LEU A 49 3.20 5.29 6.33
C LEU A 49 2.78 4.60 5.02
N LEU A 50 1.57 4.05 4.91
CA LEU A 50 1.12 3.42 3.66
C LEU A 50 0.97 4.43 2.51
N VAL A 51 0.76 5.70 2.84
CA VAL A 51 0.47 6.80 1.91
C VAL A 51 1.43 7.98 2.07
N ASN A 52 2.52 7.81 2.81
CA ASN A 52 3.51 8.86 3.06
C ASN A 52 4.61 8.84 1.99
N THR A 53 4.80 9.95 1.28
CA THR A 53 5.75 10.05 0.17
C THR A 53 7.22 10.08 0.59
N GLU A 54 7.51 10.27 1.87
CA GLU A 54 8.87 10.53 2.39
C GLU A 54 9.71 9.27 2.67
N HIS A 55 9.27 8.10 2.19
CA HIS A 55 10.06 6.87 2.29
C HIS A 55 9.83 5.91 1.12
N ASN A 56 10.74 4.95 0.96
CA ASN A 56 10.68 3.93 -0.08
C ASN A 56 10.22 2.54 0.42
N GLN A 57 9.84 2.41 1.69
CA GLN A 57 9.50 1.13 2.34
C GLN A 57 8.02 0.71 2.20
N HIS A 58 7.26 1.27 1.24
CA HIS A 58 5.83 1.02 1.10
C HIS A 58 5.46 -0.46 0.96
N GLN A 59 6.28 -1.26 0.27
CA GLN A 59 6.03 -2.68 0.13
C GLN A 59 6.13 -3.42 1.47
N MET A 60 7.09 -3.06 2.33
CA MET A 60 7.24 -3.64 3.67
C MET A 60 6.07 -3.23 4.57
N VAL A 61 5.70 -1.94 4.55
CA VAL A 61 4.52 -1.43 5.27
C VAL A 61 3.24 -2.15 4.85
N ALA A 62 3.01 -2.29 3.54
CA ALA A 62 1.86 -2.98 2.98
C ALA A 62 1.81 -4.46 3.41
N ARG A 63 2.94 -5.16 3.38
CA ARG A 63 3.04 -6.57 3.84
C ARG A 63 2.78 -6.71 5.34
N THR A 64 3.24 -5.75 6.14
CA THR A 64 2.97 -5.74 7.59
C THR A 64 1.49 -5.50 7.87
N LEU A 65 0.87 -4.51 7.24
CA LEU A 65 -0.57 -4.25 7.35
C LEU A 65 -1.43 -5.43 6.87
N GLN A 66 -1.00 -6.11 5.80
CA GLN A 66 -1.67 -7.34 5.33
C GLN A 66 -1.68 -8.43 6.42
N ARG A 67 -0.59 -8.60 7.17
CA ARG A 67 -0.50 -9.58 8.27
C ARG A 67 -1.40 -9.19 9.44
N ILE A 68 -1.46 -7.90 9.76
CA ILE A 68 -2.26 -7.34 10.86
C ILE A 68 -3.76 -7.45 10.59
N LYS A 69 -4.19 -7.19 9.34
CA LYS A 69 -5.60 -7.28 8.90
C LYS A 69 -6.54 -6.32 9.65
N SER A 70 -6.06 -5.16 10.08
CA SER A 70 -6.91 -4.16 10.74
C SER A 70 -7.89 -3.54 9.74
N PRO A 71 -9.21 -3.51 10.03
CA PRO A 71 -10.18 -2.76 9.23
C PRO A 71 -9.86 -1.26 9.14
N SER A 72 -9.13 -0.70 10.11
CA SER A 72 -8.70 0.70 10.09
C SER A 72 -7.79 1.04 8.90
N THR A 73 -7.23 0.03 8.22
CA THR A 73 -6.38 0.19 7.04
C THR A 73 -7.18 0.47 5.77
N ILE A 74 -8.47 0.15 5.72
CA ILE A 74 -9.30 0.27 4.51
C ILE A 74 -9.30 1.70 3.92
N PRO A 75 -9.50 2.79 4.72
CA PRO A 75 -9.48 4.16 4.18
C PRO A 75 -8.13 4.55 3.57
N PHE A 76 -7.03 3.97 4.05
CA PHE A 76 -5.68 4.26 3.59
C PHE A 76 -5.37 3.52 2.29
N VAL A 77 -5.85 2.29 2.16
CA VAL A 77 -5.85 1.57 0.88
C VAL A 77 -6.66 2.35 -0.16
N LYS A 78 -7.82 2.90 0.22
CA LYS A 78 -8.61 3.75 -0.69
C LYS A 78 -7.78 4.96 -1.16
N ARG A 79 -7.15 5.69 -0.23
CA ARG A 79 -6.28 6.84 -0.58
C ARG A 79 -5.17 6.45 -1.56
N ALA A 80 -4.51 5.31 -1.33
CA ALA A 80 -3.47 4.82 -2.25
C ALA A 80 -4.02 4.53 -3.64
N LEU A 81 -5.18 3.87 -3.74
CA LEU A 81 -5.83 3.55 -5.03
C LEU A 81 -6.33 4.81 -5.76
N ASP A 82 -6.89 5.78 -5.03
CA ASP A 82 -7.35 7.07 -5.59
C ASP A 82 -6.20 7.88 -6.18
N SER A 83 -4.99 7.76 -5.63
CA SER A 83 -3.80 8.47 -6.12
C SER A 83 -3.25 7.93 -7.46
N ASN A 84 -3.82 6.84 -7.99
CA ASN A 84 -3.26 6.08 -9.12
C ASN A 84 -1.78 5.68 -8.95
N PHE A 85 -1.30 5.62 -7.71
CA PHE A 85 0.07 5.27 -7.36
C PHE A 85 1.14 6.26 -7.82
N ASP A 86 0.78 7.53 -8.08
CA ASP A 86 1.74 8.58 -8.50
C ASP A 86 2.91 8.71 -7.52
N TYR A 87 2.66 8.54 -6.21
CA TYR A 87 3.69 8.59 -5.17
C TYR A 87 4.57 7.35 -5.09
N LEU A 88 4.25 6.29 -5.82
CA LEU A 88 4.99 5.03 -5.87
C LEU A 88 5.77 4.87 -7.19
N GLU A 89 5.88 5.93 -8.02
CA GLU A 89 6.67 5.95 -9.25
C GLU A 89 8.12 5.47 -9.03
N TYR A 90 8.70 5.73 -7.85
CA TYR A 90 10.05 5.30 -7.48
C TYR A 90 10.25 3.77 -7.55
N THR A 91 9.17 2.99 -7.45
CA THR A 91 9.21 1.53 -7.52
C THR A 91 9.46 1.01 -8.93
N CYS A 92 9.32 1.86 -9.96
CA CYS A 92 9.40 1.51 -11.38
C CYS A 92 8.52 0.29 -11.74
N SER A 93 7.45 0.07 -10.98
CA SER A 93 6.56 -1.08 -11.11
C SER A 93 5.27 -0.69 -11.82
N ASP A 94 4.76 -1.57 -12.66
CA ASP A 94 3.46 -1.38 -13.28
C ASP A 94 2.36 -1.28 -12.22
N HIS A 95 1.30 -0.51 -12.52
CA HIS A 95 0.18 -0.33 -11.61
C HIS A 95 -0.48 -1.65 -11.19
N GLU A 96 -0.48 -2.69 -12.03
CA GLU A 96 -0.98 -4.02 -11.66
C GLU A 96 -0.13 -4.67 -10.55
N VAL A 97 1.20 -4.50 -10.60
CA VAL A 97 2.12 -5.04 -9.59
C VAL A 97 1.91 -4.34 -8.25
N ILE A 98 1.73 -3.02 -8.27
CA ILE A 98 1.45 -2.23 -7.07
C ILE A 98 0.04 -2.56 -6.53
N ALA A 99 -0.97 -2.64 -7.39
CA ALA A 99 -2.35 -2.97 -7.02
C ALA A 99 -2.45 -4.32 -6.30
N LYS A 100 -1.55 -5.28 -6.58
CA LYS A 100 -1.49 -6.57 -5.86
C LYS A 100 -1.32 -6.37 -4.36
N TRP A 101 -0.51 -5.41 -3.93
CA TRP A 101 -0.25 -5.17 -2.51
C TRP A 101 -1.56 -4.81 -1.79
N PHE A 102 -2.30 -3.88 -2.39
CA PHE A 102 -3.56 -3.38 -1.87
C PHE A 102 -4.70 -4.41 -1.95
N SER A 103 -4.79 -5.19 -3.04
CA SER A 103 -5.79 -6.25 -3.16
C SER A 103 -5.56 -7.37 -2.13
N TRP A 104 -4.30 -7.70 -1.84
CA TRP A 104 -3.93 -8.65 -0.80
C TRP A 104 -4.31 -8.14 0.60
N ILE A 105 -4.09 -6.86 0.91
CA ILE A 105 -4.53 -6.25 2.17
C ILE A 105 -6.05 -6.40 2.33
N LEU A 106 -6.83 -5.92 1.34
CA LEU A 106 -8.30 -5.95 1.41
C LEU A 106 -8.84 -7.38 1.52
N SER A 107 -8.31 -8.30 0.73
CA SER A 107 -8.68 -9.72 0.81
C SER A 107 -8.28 -10.38 2.13
N SER A 108 -7.23 -9.89 2.79
CA SER A 108 -6.81 -10.42 4.10
C SER A 108 -7.68 -9.88 5.23
N ILE A 109 -8.15 -8.63 5.11
CA ILE A 109 -9.11 -8.00 6.03
C ILE A 109 -10.50 -8.66 5.91
N ASN A 110 -10.97 -8.90 4.69
CA ASN A 110 -12.18 -9.68 4.37
C ASN A 110 -13.46 -9.24 5.10
N THR A 111 -13.60 -7.96 5.45
CA THR A 111 -14.88 -7.40 5.93
C THR A 111 -15.76 -6.98 4.76
N LYS A 112 -17.05 -6.71 5.01
CA LYS A 112 -17.97 -6.22 3.98
C LYS A 112 -17.45 -4.96 3.31
N GLU A 113 -16.89 -4.05 4.10
CA GLU A 113 -16.31 -2.78 3.64
C GLU A 113 -15.11 -3.03 2.71
N ALA A 114 -14.23 -3.99 3.06
CA ALA A 114 -13.10 -4.34 2.21
C ALA A 114 -13.54 -4.99 0.88
N ILE A 115 -14.57 -5.85 0.91
CA ILE A 115 -15.15 -6.43 -0.31
C ILE A 115 -15.79 -5.34 -1.17
N SER A 116 -16.60 -4.46 -0.58
CA SER A 116 -17.22 -3.34 -1.29
C SER A 116 -16.19 -2.44 -1.95
N LEU A 117 -15.07 -2.16 -1.26
CA LEU A 117 -13.99 -1.37 -1.85
C LEU A 117 -13.34 -2.08 -3.05
N MET A 118 -13.11 -3.39 -2.95
CA MET A 118 -12.63 -4.16 -4.10
C MET A 118 -13.63 -4.11 -5.27
N GLU A 119 -14.95 -4.18 -4.99
CA GLU A 119 -16.01 -4.08 -6.02
C GLU A 119 -16.06 -2.70 -6.67
N GLU A 120 -15.84 -1.64 -5.91
CA GLU A 120 -15.69 -0.27 -6.43
C GLU A 120 -14.51 -0.19 -7.42
N TYR A 121 -13.30 -0.56 -6.98
CA TYR A 121 -12.11 -0.46 -7.83
C TYR A 121 -12.00 -1.52 -8.92
N SER A 122 -12.81 -2.58 -8.88
CA SER A 122 -13.00 -3.49 -10.03
C SER A 122 -13.62 -2.81 -11.26
N LYS A 123 -14.05 -1.55 -11.13
CA LYS A 123 -14.57 -0.70 -12.20
C LYS A 123 -13.67 0.50 -12.49
N SER A 124 -12.44 0.52 -11.96
CA SER A 124 -11.51 1.65 -12.14
C SER A 124 -11.14 1.87 -13.62
N ALA A 125 -10.93 3.13 -13.99
CA ALA A 125 -10.37 3.50 -15.30
C ALA A 125 -8.91 3.01 -15.44
N ASN A 126 -8.17 2.97 -14.34
CA ASN A 126 -6.81 2.43 -14.29
C ASN A 126 -6.86 0.90 -14.44
N GLU A 127 -6.35 0.40 -15.57
CA GLU A 127 -6.48 -1.01 -15.93
C GLU A 127 -5.77 -1.95 -14.96
N GLY A 128 -4.60 -1.56 -14.45
CA GLY A 128 -3.84 -2.36 -13.49
C GLY A 128 -4.62 -2.55 -12.18
N ILE A 129 -5.23 -1.48 -11.67
CA ILE A 129 -6.11 -1.54 -10.49
C ILE A 129 -7.34 -2.40 -10.79
N ARG A 130 -8.04 -2.12 -11.90
CA ARG A 130 -9.26 -2.81 -12.31
C ARG A 130 -9.05 -4.33 -12.41
N ASN A 131 -7.98 -4.75 -13.08
CA ASN A 131 -7.67 -6.15 -13.35
C ASN A 131 -7.36 -6.90 -12.06
N GLU A 132 -6.51 -6.34 -11.21
CA GLU A 132 -6.13 -7.00 -9.96
C GLU A 132 -7.30 -7.08 -8.97
N MET A 133 -8.13 -6.03 -8.84
CA MET A 133 -9.31 -6.08 -7.97
C MET A 133 -10.34 -7.10 -8.46
N THR A 134 -10.58 -7.16 -9.77
CA THR A 134 -11.45 -8.16 -10.40
C THR A 134 -10.93 -9.58 -10.13
N TYR A 135 -9.63 -9.80 -10.33
CA TYR A 135 -8.98 -11.08 -10.07
C TYR A 135 -9.15 -11.50 -8.61
N ARG A 136 -8.90 -10.57 -7.68
CA ARG A 136 -8.96 -10.83 -6.24
C ARG A 136 -10.37 -11.14 -5.75
N LEU A 137 -11.37 -10.37 -6.17
CA LEU A 137 -12.77 -10.62 -5.85
C LEU A 137 -13.21 -12.01 -6.27
N ARG A 138 -12.81 -12.46 -7.47
CA ARG A 138 -13.13 -13.80 -7.95
C ARG A 138 -12.53 -14.89 -7.05
N LYS A 139 -11.34 -14.67 -6.50
CA LYS A 139 -10.70 -15.61 -5.55
C LYS A 139 -11.43 -15.64 -4.23
N VAL A 140 -11.79 -14.49 -3.67
CA VAL A 140 -12.56 -14.40 -2.41
C VAL A 140 -13.93 -15.08 -2.56
N LYS A 141 -14.66 -14.80 -3.64
CA LYS A 141 -15.98 -15.41 -3.90
C LYS A 141 -15.91 -16.93 -4.10
N ARG A 142 -14.80 -17.46 -4.62
CA ARG A 142 -14.58 -18.91 -4.79
C ARG A 142 -14.09 -19.63 -3.53
N GLY A 143 -13.45 -18.91 -2.61
CA GLY A 143 -12.95 -19.47 -1.34
C GLY A 143 -13.98 -19.50 -0.21
N ASN A 144 -15.15 -18.90 -0.41
CA ASN A 144 -16.28 -18.90 0.51
C ASN A 144 -17.28 -20.06 0.23
N ILE A 145 -16.78 -21.21 -0.26
CA ILE A 145 -17.56 -22.44 -0.52
C ILE A 145 -17.06 -23.53 0.43
#